data_AF-A0A0G9GZ90-F1
#
_entry.id   AF-A0A0G9GZ90-F1
#
_cell.length_a   1.000
_cell.length_b   1.000
_cell.length_c   1.000
_cell.angle_alpha   90.00
_cell.angle_beta   90.00
_cell.angle_gamma   90.00
#
_symmetry.space_group_name_H-M   'P 1'
#
loop_
_entity.id
_entity.type
_entity.pdbx_description
1 polymer ?
#
loop_
_entity_poly.entity_id
_entity_poly.type
_entity_poly.pdbx_seq_one_letter_code
_entity_poly.pdbx_strand_id
1 'polypeptide(L)'
;MNEFEWLRQTRALREPVTPRRDLWSGIDAALDAADTSTVVPTVRRAWRQPHNWLIAASFIGVSLFAGSLAVHLRDRTLANATAASTPDVSRWRPNDPRLAGAAVELDAANMELRQAIEQAPDSPALQRLLMRTQKQQSQLRQMEHQAG
;
A
#
# COMPACT_ATOMS: atom_id res chain seq x y z
N MET A 1 -5.98 0.44 24.92
CA MET A 1 -5.11 -0.66 24.45
C MET A 1 -3.67 -0.24 24.71
N ASN A 2 -2.87 -1.06 25.39
CA ASN A 2 -1.50 -0.70 25.81
C ASN A 2 -0.47 -1.04 24.70
N GLU A 3 0.62 -0.27 24.54
CA GLU A 3 1.62 -0.48 23.49
C GLU A 3 2.28 -1.86 23.53
N PHE A 4 2.42 -2.41 24.74
CA PHE A 4 2.96 -3.74 24.98
C PHE A 4 2.06 -4.86 24.44
N GLU A 5 0.74 -4.68 24.52
CA GLU A 5 -0.23 -5.62 23.94
C GLU A 5 -0.11 -5.66 22.41
N TRP A 6 0.07 -4.49 21.80
CA TRP A 6 0.24 -4.37 20.35
C TRP A 6 1.55 -4.99 19.85
N LEU A 7 2.65 -4.77 20.57
CA LEU A 7 3.95 -5.40 20.27
C LEU A 7 3.91 -6.92 20.45
N ARG A 8 3.14 -7.41 21.42
CA ARG A 8 2.94 -8.85 21.63
C ARG A 8 2.13 -9.48 20.51
N GLN A 9 1.04 -8.83 20.09
CA GLN A 9 0.20 -9.29 18.98
C GLN A 9 0.98 -9.32 17.67
N THR A 10 1.65 -8.23 17.32
CA THR A 10 2.48 -8.16 16.09
C THR A 10 3.59 -9.22 16.07
N ARG A 11 4.15 -9.58 17.23
CA ARG A 11 5.10 -10.70 17.32
C ARG A 11 4.44 -12.07 17.12
N ALA A 12 3.22 -12.28 17.60
CA ALA A 12 2.48 -13.52 17.39
C ALA A 12 2.08 -13.73 15.91
N LEU A 13 1.87 -12.67 15.14
CA LEU A 13 1.61 -12.76 13.69
C LEU A 13 2.83 -13.19 12.86
N ARG A 14 4.05 -13.17 13.42
CA ARG A 14 5.27 -13.59 12.71
C ARG A 14 5.48 -15.11 12.70
N GLU A 15 4.60 -15.89 13.32
CA GLU A 15 4.72 -17.34 13.29
C GLU A 15 4.43 -17.90 11.89
N PRO A 16 5.25 -18.87 11.42
CA PRO A 16 5.02 -19.49 10.13
C PRO A 16 3.73 -20.33 10.18
N VAL A 17 2.67 -19.82 9.55
CA VAL A 17 1.41 -20.54 9.38
C VAL A 17 1.55 -21.48 8.18
N THR A 18 1.44 -22.78 8.44
CA THR A 18 1.35 -23.78 7.37
C THR A 18 -0.10 -23.88 6.89
N PRO A 19 -0.37 -23.71 5.58
CA PRO A 19 -1.73 -23.84 5.06
C PRO A 19 -2.23 -25.27 5.26
N ARG A 20 -3.44 -25.42 5.80
CA ARG A 20 -4.05 -26.73 6.11
C ARG A 20 -4.31 -27.58 4.87
N ARG A 21 -4.40 -26.96 3.69
CA ARG A 21 -4.58 -27.62 2.41
C ARG A 21 -3.68 -26.96 1.38
N ASP A 22 -3.10 -27.78 0.51
CA ASP A 22 -2.46 -27.28 -0.68
C ASP A 22 -3.49 -26.59 -1.60
N LEU A 23 -3.20 -25.34 -1.95
CA LEU A 23 -4.05 -24.52 -2.81
C LEU A 23 -3.60 -24.56 -4.27
N TRP A 24 -2.37 -25.02 -4.54
CA TRP A 24 -1.79 -25.02 -5.89
C TRP A 24 -2.59 -25.88 -6.86
N SER A 25 -2.95 -27.10 -6.46
CA SER A 25 -3.81 -27.98 -7.27
C SER A 25 -5.16 -27.35 -7.66
N GLY A 26 -5.73 -26.51 -6.79
CA GLY A 26 -6.98 -25.82 -7.09
C GLY A 26 -6.80 -24.61 -8.02
N ILE A 27 -5.66 -23.94 -7.92
CA ILE A 27 -5.29 -22.82 -8.80
C ILE A 27 -4.98 -23.35 -10.20
N ASP A 28 -4.19 -24.42 -10.33
CA ASP A 28 -3.87 -25.06 -11.61
C ASP A 28 -5.15 -25.48 -12.34
N ALA A 29 -6.07 -26.16 -11.64
CA ALA A 29 -7.36 -26.55 -12.21
C ALA A 29 -8.23 -25.34 -12.64
N ALA A 30 -8.14 -24.21 -11.93
CA ALA A 30 -8.87 -23.00 -12.28
C ALA A 30 -8.26 -22.27 -13.48
N LEU A 31 -6.93 -22.31 -13.63
CA LEU A 31 -6.21 -21.78 -14.79
C LEU A 31 -6.48 -22.62 -16.04
N ASP A 32 -6.41 -23.95 -15.91
CA ASP A 32 -6.76 -24.88 -17.00
C ASP A 32 -8.21 -24.71 -17.46
N ALA A 33 -9.13 -24.49 -16.51
CA ALA A 33 -10.53 -24.20 -16.81
C ALA A 33 -10.73 -22.82 -17.47
N ALA A 34 -9.95 -21.81 -17.08
CA ALA A 34 -9.98 -20.48 -17.70
C ALA A 34 -9.45 -20.52 -19.14
N ASP A 35 -8.40 -21.28 -19.40
CA ASP A 35 -7.81 -21.46 -20.73
C ASP A 35 -8.74 -22.24 -21.67
N THR A 36 -9.53 -23.17 -21.11
CA THR A 36 -10.54 -23.93 -21.86
C THR A 36 -11.83 -23.13 -22.10
N SER A 37 -12.03 -22.01 -21.39
CA SER A 37 -13.28 -21.23 -21.42
C SER A 37 -13.25 -20.09 -22.45
N THR A 38 -13.13 -20.44 -23.74
CA THR A 38 -13.51 -19.54 -24.86
C THR A 38 -14.95 -19.77 -25.35
N VAL A 39 -15.79 -20.48 -24.58
CA VAL A 39 -17.23 -20.65 -24.88
C VAL A 39 -18.07 -20.40 -23.61
N VAL A 40 -19.05 -19.50 -23.75
CA VAL A 40 -20.07 -19.04 -22.79
C VAL A 40 -20.83 -20.20 -22.11
N PRO A 41 -21.36 -20.03 -20.88
CA PRO A 41 -21.35 -21.07 -19.86
C PRO A 41 -22.54 -22.04 -19.94
N THR A 42 -22.33 -23.25 -19.44
CA THR A 42 -23.43 -24.19 -19.15
C THR A 42 -23.58 -24.38 -17.64
N VAL A 43 -24.73 -23.96 -17.13
CA VAL A 43 -25.21 -24.22 -15.77
C VAL A 43 -25.69 -25.66 -15.67
N ARG A 44 -25.13 -26.50 -14.79
CA ARG A 44 -25.77 -27.62 -14.05
C ARG A 44 -24.85 -28.03 -12.87
N ARG A 45 -25.27 -28.39 -11.65
CA ARG A 45 -26.58 -28.54 -11.01
C ARG A 45 -26.36 -28.49 -9.49
N ALA A 46 -27.40 -28.06 -8.78
CA ALA A 46 -27.49 -27.86 -7.35
C ALA A 46 -26.98 -29.03 -6.48
N TRP A 47 -26.06 -28.71 -5.56
CA TRP A 47 -25.99 -29.38 -4.28
C TRP A 47 -26.42 -28.39 -3.20
N ARG A 48 -27.52 -28.73 -2.53
CA ARG A 48 -28.18 -27.90 -1.53
C ARG A 48 -27.24 -27.65 -0.36
N GLN A 49 -26.86 -26.40 -0.12
CA GLN A 49 -26.42 -25.91 1.19
C GLN A 49 -26.97 -24.50 1.38
N PRO A 50 -27.75 -24.23 2.46
CA PRO A 50 -28.29 -22.90 2.78
C PRO A 50 -27.20 -21.96 3.35
N HIS A 51 -25.99 -21.99 2.77
CA HIS A 51 -24.84 -21.19 3.20
C HIS A 51 -24.61 -19.97 2.29
N ASN A 52 -25.25 -19.93 1.12
CA ASN A 52 -25.07 -18.84 0.16
C ASN A 52 -25.82 -17.54 0.53
N TRP A 53 -26.78 -17.60 1.46
CA TRP A 53 -27.53 -16.39 1.85
C TRP A 53 -26.72 -15.45 2.75
N LEU A 54 -25.74 -15.98 3.49
CA LEU A 54 -24.80 -15.16 4.28
C LEU A 54 -23.68 -14.54 3.43
N ILE A 55 -23.39 -15.10 2.25
CA ILE A 55 -22.37 -14.56 1.33
C ILE A 55 -22.94 -13.41 0.49
N ALA A 56 -24.21 -13.47 0.10
CA ALA A 56 -24.86 -12.41 -0.68
C ALA A 56 -24.92 -11.07 0.08
N ALA A 57 -25.09 -11.07 1.41
CA ALA A 57 -25.06 -9.86 2.22
C ALA A 57 -23.64 -9.27 2.39
N SER A 58 -22.60 -10.13 2.35
CA SER A 58 -21.20 -9.70 2.42
C SER A 58 -20.75 -8.96 1.14
N PHE A 59 -21.26 -9.36 -0.03
CA PHE A 59 -20.87 -8.76 -1.30
C PHE A 59 -21.25 -7.28 -1.43
N ILE A 60 -22.39 -6.85 -0.88
CA ILE A 60 -22.80 -5.43 -0.91
C ILE A 60 -21.86 -4.60 -0.02
N GLY A 61 -21.52 -5.10 1.17
CA GLY A 61 -20.60 -4.43 2.09
C GLY A 61 -19.18 -4.31 1.53
N VAL A 62 -18.63 -5.39 0.97
CA VAL A 62 -17.30 -5.38 0.35
C VAL A 62 -17.28 -4.55 -0.92
N SER A 63 -18.35 -4.55 -1.73
CA SER A 63 -18.41 -3.74 -2.95
C SER A 63 -18.59 -2.24 -2.66
N LEU A 64 -19.34 -1.87 -1.61
CA LEU A 64 -19.41 -0.47 -1.15
C LEU A 64 -18.10 -0.04 -0.51
N PHE A 65 -17.43 -0.90 0.26
CA PHE A 65 -16.14 -0.59 0.88
C PHE A 65 -15.01 -0.51 -0.16
N ALA A 66 -14.94 -1.44 -1.12
CA ALA A 66 -14.00 -1.40 -2.23
C ALA A 66 -14.29 -0.23 -3.17
N GLY A 67 -15.58 0.08 -3.40
CA GLY A 67 -16.01 1.25 -4.15
C GLY A 67 -15.65 2.57 -3.46
N SER A 68 -15.93 2.70 -2.16
CA SER A 68 -15.58 3.90 -1.38
C SER A 68 -14.08 4.06 -1.24
N LEU A 69 -13.34 2.96 -1.08
CA LEU A 69 -11.88 2.98 -1.04
C LEU A 69 -11.33 3.39 -2.41
N ALA A 70 -11.86 2.86 -3.52
CA ALA A 70 -11.46 3.26 -4.87
C ALA A 70 -11.77 4.73 -5.17
N VAL A 71 -12.92 5.25 -4.72
CA VAL A 71 -13.26 6.68 -4.83
C VAL A 71 -12.35 7.53 -3.95
N HIS A 72 -12.08 7.15 -2.71
CA HIS A 72 -11.15 7.87 -1.83
C HIS A 72 -9.70 7.84 -2.33
N LEU A 73 -9.23 6.73 -2.91
CA LEU A 73 -7.94 6.70 -3.59
C LEU A 73 -7.97 7.55 -4.85
N ARG A 74 -9.07 7.54 -5.63
CA ARG A 74 -9.19 8.42 -6.80
C ARG A 74 -9.17 9.88 -6.41
N ASP A 75 -9.91 10.30 -5.39
CA ASP A 75 -9.93 11.66 -4.87
C ASP A 75 -8.57 12.04 -4.29
N ARG A 76 -7.84 11.12 -3.64
CA ARG A 76 -6.44 11.35 -3.25
C ARG A 76 -5.52 11.46 -4.45
N THR A 77 -5.69 10.64 -5.50
CA THR A 77 -4.88 10.73 -6.71
C THR A 77 -5.22 11.96 -7.54
N LEU A 78 -6.46 12.43 -7.54
CA LEU A 78 -6.91 13.63 -8.26
C LEU A 78 -6.53 14.88 -7.47
N ALA A 79 -6.63 14.87 -6.14
CA ALA A 79 -6.09 15.92 -5.27
C ALA A 79 -4.55 15.96 -5.34
N ASN A 80 -3.88 14.81 -5.39
CA ASN A 80 -2.43 14.75 -5.63
C ASN A 80 -2.06 15.13 -7.07
N ALA A 81 -2.89 14.84 -8.07
CA ALA A 81 -2.64 15.22 -9.47
C ALA A 81 -2.88 16.72 -9.70
N THR A 82 -3.88 17.32 -9.03
CA THR A 82 -4.08 18.78 -9.02
C THR A 82 -3.05 19.50 -8.15
N ALA A 83 -2.53 18.87 -7.09
CA ALA A 83 -1.35 19.38 -6.37
C ALA A 83 -0.03 19.18 -7.14
N ALA A 84 0.06 18.18 -8.02
CA ALA A 84 1.23 17.90 -8.85
C ALA A 84 1.36 18.80 -10.10
N SER A 85 0.32 19.58 -10.45
CA SER A 85 0.38 20.57 -11.52
C SER A 85 1.06 21.89 -11.15
N THR A 86 1.47 22.07 -9.89
CA THR A 86 2.45 23.10 -9.56
C THR A 86 3.82 22.44 -9.63
N PRO A 87 4.72 22.82 -10.56
CA PRO A 87 6.10 22.38 -10.48
C PRO A 87 6.67 22.97 -9.21
N ASP A 88 6.66 22.19 -8.14
CA ASP A 88 7.44 22.49 -6.95
C ASP A 88 8.90 22.34 -7.36
N VAL A 89 9.51 23.46 -7.74
CA VAL A 89 10.91 23.61 -8.14
C VAL A 89 11.87 23.11 -7.03
N SER A 90 11.34 22.78 -5.85
CA SER A 90 12.07 22.24 -4.70
C SER A 90 12.18 20.71 -4.66
N ARG A 91 11.42 19.97 -5.49
CA ARG A 91 11.43 18.49 -5.46
C ARG A 91 12.70 17.95 -6.14
N TRP A 92 13.62 17.41 -5.34
CA TRP A 92 14.83 16.77 -5.86
C TRP A 92 14.47 15.51 -6.63
N ARG A 93 14.99 15.42 -7.86
CA ARG A 93 14.77 14.31 -8.78
C ARG A 93 16.11 13.90 -9.37
N PRO A 94 16.72 12.79 -8.89
CA PRO A 94 18.04 12.39 -9.30
C PRO A 94 18.07 11.90 -10.75
N ASN A 95 19.19 12.10 -11.43
CA ASN A 95 19.46 11.59 -12.78
C ASN A 95 19.80 10.09 -12.77
N ASP A 96 20.35 9.58 -11.66
CA ASP A 96 20.62 8.15 -11.50
C ASP A 96 19.31 7.39 -11.19
N PRO A 97 18.89 6.42 -12.04
CA PRO A 97 17.67 5.64 -11.82
C PRO A 97 17.71 4.81 -10.52
N ARG A 98 18.90 4.49 -9.99
CA ARG A 98 19.04 3.76 -8.72
C ARG A 98 18.61 4.59 -7.52
N LEU A 99 18.70 5.91 -7.61
CA LEU A 99 18.32 6.85 -6.55
C LEU A 99 16.89 7.36 -6.71
N ALA A 100 16.24 7.11 -7.85
CA ALA A 100 14.90 7.63 -8.15
C ALA A 100 13.84 7.19 -7.12
N GLY A 101 13.84 5.91 -6.72
CA GLY A 101 12.91 5.40 -5.71
C GLY A 101 13.12 6.05 -4.34
N ALA A 102 14.38 6.10 -3.88
CA ALA A 102 14.74 6.72 -2.62
C ALA A 102 14.40 8.21 -2.57
N ALA A 103 14.53 8.93 -3.69
CA ALA A 103 14.16 10.34 -3.77
C ALA A 103 12.65 10.55 -3.56
N VAL A 104 11.80 9.70 -4.16
CA VAL A 104 10.35 9.77 -3.99
C VAL A 104 9.95 9.44 -2.55
N GLU A 105 10.52 8.39 -1.96
CA GLU A 105 10.22 8.00 -0.58
C GLU A 105 10.67 9.05 0.45
N LEU A 106 11.86 9.62 0.28
CA LEU A 106 12.36 10.69 1.17
C LEU A 106 11.56 11.98 1.04
N ASP A 107 11.07 12.31 -0.16
CA ASP A 107 10.18 13.46 -0.37
C ASP A 107 8.85 13.27 0.37
N ALA A 108 8.24 12.09 0.23
CA ALA A 108 7.03 11.73 0.96
C ALA A 108 7.24 11.79 2.49
N ALA A 109 8.31 11.19 2.99
CA ALA A 109 8.64 11.21 4.42
C ALA A 109 8.87 12.64 4.94
N ASN A 110 9.49 13.52 4.15
CA ASN A 110 9.71 14.91 4.54
C ASN A 110 8.39 15.69 4.61
N MET A 111 7.47 15.46 3.66
CA MET A 111 6.12 16.04 3.70
C MET A 111 5.34 15.57 4.93
N GLU A 112 5.33 14.26 5.21
CA GLU A 112 4.65 13.69 6.38
C GLU A 112 5.23 14.20 7.70
N LEU A 113 6.56 14.32 7.81
CA LEU A 113 7.22 14.86 9.01
C LEU A 113 6.89 16.33 9.24
N ARG A 114 6.83 17.14 8.18
CA ARG A 114 6.41 18.54 8.27
C ARG A 114 4.96 18.64 8.75
N GLN A 115 4.06 17.84 8.19
CA GLN A 115 2.67 17.77 8.64
C GLN A 115 2.55 17.31 10.10
N ALA A 116 3.34 16.31 10.51
CA ALA A 116 3.36 15.86 11.90
C ALA A 116 3.89 16.93 12.86
N ILE A 117 4.86 17.75 12.43
CA ILE A 117 5.38 18.88 13.22
C ILE A 117 4.34 19.99 13.33
N GLU A 118 3.53 20.24 12.30
CA GLU A 118 2.41 21.19 12.40
C GLU A 118 1.39 20.76 13.47
N GLN A 119 1.18 19.45 13.63
CA GLN A 119 0.29 18.90 14.65
C GLN A 119 0.92 18.87 16.06
N ALA A 120 2.24 18.73 16.15
CA ALA A 120 2.99 18.62 17.40
C ALA A 120 4.31 19.41 17.34
N PRO A 121 4.25 20.75 17.40
CA PRO A 121 5.41 21.62 17.18
C PRO A 121 6.50 21.43 18.24
N ASP A 122 6.09 21.10 19.47
CA ASP A 122 6.99 20.97 20.62
C ASP A 122 7.65 19.59 20.73
N SER A 123 7.51 18.71 19.74
CA SER A 123 8.12 17.38 19.77
C SER A 123 9.59 17.42 19.31
N PRO A 124 10.57 17.30 20.23
CA PRO A 124 11.99 17.32 19.85
C PRO A 124 12.39 16.07 19.07
N ALA A 125 11.60 14.99 19.14
CA ALA A 125 11.85 13.76 18.40
C ALA A 125 11.55 13.92 16.91
N LEU A 126 10.43 14.57 16.57
CA LEU A 126 10.06 14.85 15.18
C LEU A 126 11.05 15.80 14.51
N GLN A 127 11.48 16.84 15.23
CA GLN A 127 12.50 17.78 14.73
C GLN A 127 13.84 17.07 14.46
N ARG A 128 14.30 16.20 15.39
CA ARG A 128 15.51 15.39 15.18
C ARG A 128 15.37 14.40 14.02
N LEU A 129 14.18 13.83 13.83
CA LEU A 129 13.92 12.92 12.72
C LEU A 129 13.95 13.69 11.38
N LEU A 130 13.29 14.85 11.31
CA LEU A 130 13.32 15.74 10.15
C LEU A 130 14.75 16.11 9.75
N MET A 131 15.58 16.55 10.71
CA MET A 131 16.98 16.89 10.44
C MET A 131 17.77 15.69 9.91
N ARG A 132 17.53 14.48 10.42
CA ARG A 132 18.18 13.26 9.91
C ARG A 132 17.74 12.93 8.49
N THR A 133 16.45 13.03 8.18
CA THR A 133 15.92 12.79 6.83
C THR A 133 16.51 13.80 5.83
N GLN A 134 16.57 15.08 6.19
CA GLN A 134 17.21 16.11 5.36
C GLN A 134 18.70 15.85 5.14
N LYS A 135 19.42 15.41 6.18
CA LYS A 135 20.83 15.02 6.07
C LYS A 135 21.01 13.84 5.12
N GLN A 136 20.18 12.80 5.22
CA GLN A 136 20.20 11.66 4.30
C GLN A 136 19.96 12.09 2.85
N GLN A 137 18.96 12.95 2.62
CA GLN A 137 18.69 13.49 1.29
C GLN A 137 19.90 14.26 0.74
N SER A 138 20.57 15.07 1.56
CA SER A 138 21.77 15.80 1.15
C SER A 138 22.94 14.87 0.82
N GLN A 139 23.09 13.77 1.56
CA GLN A 139 24.14 12.78 1.33
C GLN A 139 23.91 12.03 0.01
N LEU A 140 22.67 11.63 -0.27
CA LEU A 140 22.34 10.98 -1.54
C LEU A 140 22.54 11.91 -2.74
N ARG A 141 22.18 13.20 -2.60
CA ARG A 141 22.53 14.22 -3.61
C ARG A 141 24.03 14.27 -3.85
N GLN A 142 24.84 14.25 -2.80
CA GLN A 142 26.29 14.29 -2.97
C GLN A 142 26.83 13.04 -3.66
N MET A 143 26.29 11.86 -3.35
CA MET A 143 26.65 10.61 -4.04
C MET A 143 26.29 10.66 -5.52
N GLU A 144 25.14 11.22 -5.88
CA GLU A 144 24.74 11.45 -7.27
C GLU A 144 25.76 12.31 -8.03
N HIS A 145 26.22 13.41 -7.43
CA HIS A 145 27.22 14.31 -8.05
C HIS A 145 28.59 13.67 -8.21
N GLN A 146 28.89 12.61 -7.45
CA GLN A 146 30.15 11.86 -7.55
C GLN A 146 30.07 10.68 -8.53
N ALA A 147 28.86 10.21 -8.84
CA ALA A 147 28.61 9.03 -9.67
C ALA A 147 28.25 9.36 -11.13
N GLY A 148 28.01 10.64 -11.44
CA GLY A 148 27.84 11.16 -12.81
C GLY A 148 29.12 11.77 -13.36
#